data_AF-A0A2M8P5L2-F1
#
_entry.id   AF-A0A2M8P5L2-F1
#
_cell.length_a   1.000
_cell.length_b   1.000
_cell.length_c   1.000
_cell.angle_alpha   90.00
_cell.angle_beta   90.00
_cell.angle_gamma   90.00
#
_symmetry.space_group_name_H-M   'P 1'
#
loop_
_entity.id
_entity.type
_entity.pdbx_description
1 polymer ?
#
loop_
_entity_poly.entity_id
_entity_poly.type
_entity_poly.pdbx_seq_one_letter_code
_entity_poly.pdbx_strand_id
1 'polypeptide(L)'
;DKVIRSEKIIQMMGPRTIEYGDRLRVVTIYDERKDECFDIITNDFDFPAETIAALYKSRWGIETFFKWMKQKLNFRSFLGYTENAVKIQIWTALLTYLLVWMYH
;
A
#
# COMPACT_ATOMS: atom_id res chain seq x y z
N ASP A 1 11.60 -16.68 -0.65
CA ASP A 1 10.97 -16.20 0.58
C ASP A 1 11.40 -14.78 0.92
N LYS A 2 10.70 -14.12 1.85
CA LYS A 2 11.16 -12.86 2.44
C LYS A 2 11.65 -13.18 3.83
N VAL A 3 12.92 -12.91 4.11
CA VAL A 3 13.54 -13.22 5.41
C VAL A 3 13.74 -11.94 6.18
N ILE A 4 13.36 -11.95 7.46
CA ILE A 4 13.63 -10.83 8.36
C ILE A 4 15.13 -10.82 8.65
N ARG A 5 15.81 -9.72 8.31
CA ARG A 5 17.25 -9.55 8.50
C ARG A 5 17.58 -8.97 9.87
N SER A 6 16.81 -7.98 10.31
CA SER A 6 17.03 -7.31 11.58
C SER A 6 15.81 -6.53 12.04
N GLU A 7 15.77 -6.29 13.34
CA GLU A 7 14.78 -5.46 14.00
C GLU A 7 15.50 -4.51 14.95
N LYS A 8 15.13 -3.23 14.91
CA LYS A 8 15.73 -2.18 15.74
C LYS A 8 14.67 -1.18 16.16
N ILE A 9 14.82 -0.62 17.36
CA ILE A 9 14.02 0.52 17.82
C ILE A 9 14.88 1.77 17.65
N ILE A 10 14.35 2.76 16.96
CA ILE A 10 14.99 4.06 16.74
C ILE A 10 14.21 5.15 17.47
N GLN A 11 14.91 6.22 17.83
CA GLN A 11 14.27 7.42 18.38
C GLN A 11 14.15 8.48 17.28
N MET A 12 12.93 9.01 17.10
CA MET A 12 12.70 10.07 16.11
C MET A 12 13.13 11.42 16.68
N MET A 13 14.04 12.10 16.00
CA MET A 13 14.46 13.46 16.34
C MET A 13 13.89 14.45 15.32
N GLY A 14 12.95 15.31 15.73
CA GLY A 14 12.37 16.34 14.87
C GLY A 14 11.03 16.87 15.37
N PRO A 15 10.39 17.80 14.64
CA PRO A 15 9.11 18.39 15.06
C PRO A 15 7.91 17.43 14.95
N ARG A 16 8.03 16.34 14.17
CA ARG A 16 6.95 15.35 13.95
C ARG A 16 6.86 14.27 15.03
N THR A 17 7.71 14.33 16.05
CA THR A 17 7.70 13.37 17.15
C THR A 17 6.36 13.35 17.89
N ILE A 18 5.63 14.48 17.88
CA ILE A 18 4.30 14.62 18.51
C ILE A 18 3.24 13.73 17.84
N GLU A 19 3.30 13.51 16.52
CA GLU A 19 2.28 12.72 15.79
C GLU A 19 2.51 11.21 15.88
N TYR A 20 3.76 10.76 15.84
CA TYR A 20 4.10 9.34 15.68
C TYR A 20 4.75 8.72 16.92
N GLY A 21 5.04 9.53 17.94
CA GLY A 21 5.75 9.14 19.14
C GLY A 21 7.27 9.19 19.00
N ASP A 22 7.95 9.20 20.15
CA ASP A 22 9.41 9.32 20.24
C ASP A 22 10.13 8.06 19.74
N ARG A 23 9.50 6.90 19.86
CA ARG A 23 10.10 5.60 19.50
C ARG A 23 9.40 5.05 18.27
N LEU A 24 10.19 4.61 17.31
CA LEU A 24 9.74 3.89 16.12
C LEU A 24 10.46 2.57 16.02
N ARG A 25 9.78 1.56 15.50
CA ARG A 25 10.36 0.26 15.19
C ARG A 25 10.71 0.19 13.72
N VAL A 26 11.90 -0.31 13.42
CA VAL A 26 12.34 -0.57 12.05
C VAL A 26 12.56 -2.06 11.88
N VAL A 27 11.87 -2.62 10.89
CA VAL A 27 11.99 -4.02 10.48
C VAL A 27 12.65 -4.06 9.11
N THR A 28 13.86 -4.62 9.04
CA THR A 28 14.60 -4.79 7.78
C THR A 28 14.28 -6.16 7.19
N ILE A 29 13.80 -6.16 5.94
CA ILE A 29 13.42 -7.38 5.21
C ILE A 29 14.31 -7.51 4.00
N TYR A 30 14.82 -8.72 3.77
CA TYR A 30 15.50 -9.08 2.53
C TYR A 30 14.53 -9.76 1.57
N ASP A 31 14.47 -9.26 0.35
CA ASP A 31 13.68 -9.83 -0.74
C ASP A 31 14.61 -10.60 -1.68
N GLU A 32 14.62 -11.93 -1.56
CA GLU A 32 15.46 -12.82 -2.37
C GLU A 32 15.18 -12.72 -3.87
N ARG A 33 14.00 -12.24 -4.28
CA ARG A 33 13.63 -12.15 -5.70
C ARG A 33 14.25 -10.95 -6.39
N LYS A 34 14.49 -9.88 -5.63
CA LYS A 34 15.06 -8.62 -6.13
C LYS A 34 16.52 -8.45 -5.72
N ASP A 35 17.00 -9.30 -4.82
CA ASP A 35 18.31 -9.17 -4.16
C ASP A 35 18.47 -7.81 -3.46
N GLU A 36 17.39 -7.34 -2.82
CA GLU A 36 17.32 -6.02 -2.19
C GLU A 36 16.81 -6.11 -0.74
N CYS A 37 17.33 -5.22 0.11
CA CYS A 37 16.85 -5.01 1.47
C CYS A 37 15.94 -3.78 1.54
N PHE A 38 14.85 -3.88 2.29
CA PHE A 38 13.93 -2.76 2.53
C PHE A 38 13.69 -2.60 4.04
N ASP A 39 13.74 -1.35 4.51
CA ASP A 39 13.44 -0.98 5.89
C ASP A 39 11.98 -0.53 6.00
N ILE A 40 11.18 -1.21 6.81
CA ILE A 40 9.83 -0.78 7.17
C ILE A 40 9.90 -0.08 8.52
N ILE A 41 9.41 1.16 8.57
CA ILE A 41 9.28 1.92 9.81
C ILE A 41 7.82 1.85 10.25
N THR A 42 7.58 1.46 11.51
CA THR A 42 6.25 1.35 12.11
C THR A 42 6.25 1.89 13.54
N ASN A 43 5.11 2.44 13.96
CA ASN A 43 4.82 2.76 15.36
C ASN A 43 4.15 1.60 16.11
N ASP A 44 3.93 0.47 15.43
CA ASP A 44 3.35 -0.74 15.99
C ASP A 44 4.44 -1.65 16.59
N PHE A 45 4.36 -1.85 17.90
CA PHE A 45 5.27 -2.69 18.67
C PHE A 45 4.67 -4.03 19.05
N ASP A 46 3.37 -4.23 18.82
CA ASP A 46 2.64 -5.40 19.29
C ASP A 46 2.68 -6.53 18.26
N PHE A 47 2.61 -6.20 16.97
CA PHE A 47 2.63 -7.23 15.93
C PHE A 47 4.02 -7.85 15.74
N PRO A 48 4.10 -9.15 15.41
CA PRO A 48 5.35 -9.76 14.96
C PRO A 48 5.90 -9.07 13.71
N ALA A 49 7.23 -9.02 13.59
CA ALA A 49 7.90 -8.42 12.43
C ALA A 49 7.49 -9.10 11.10
N GLU A 50 7.15 -10.38 11.13
CA GLU A 50 6.62 -11.13 9.98
C GLU A 50 5.25 -10.62 9.55
N THR A 51 4.38 -10.31 10.52
CA THR A 51 3.06 -9.74 10.26
C THR A 51 3.20 -8.33 9.67
N ILE A 52 4.11 -7.51 10.19
CA ILE A 52 4.41 -6.18 9.63
C ILE A 52 4.91 -6.30 8.18
N ALA A 53 5.81 -7.25 7.91
CA ALA A 53 6.30 -7.55 6.56
C ALA A 53 5.17 -7.96 5.61
N ALA A 54 4.26 -8.81 6.07
CA ALA A 54 3.09 -9.25 5.30
C ALA A 54 2.10 -8.10 5.04
N LEU A 55 1.82 -7.26 6.04
CA LEU A 55 0.96 -6.09 5.90
C LEU A 55 1.54 -5.08 4.90
N TYR A 56 2.85 -4.84 4.94
CA TYR A 56 3.50 -3.96 3.97
C TYR A 56 3.46 -4.54 2.56
N LYS A 57 3.52 -5.87 2.40
CA LYS A 57 3.33 -6.53 1.10
C LYS A 57 1.95 -6.24 0.50
N SER A 58 0.90 -6.13 1.33
CA SER A 58 -0.45 -5.78 0.88
C SER A 58 -0.52 -4.41 0.18
N ARG A 59 0.44 -3.51 0.43
CA ARG A 59 0.57 -2.23 -0.28
C ARG A 59 0.73 -2.41 -1.80
N TRP A 60 1.38 -3.48 -2.27
CA TRP A 60 1.51 -3.76 -3.70
C TRP A 60 0.17 -4.05 -4.39
N GLY A 61 -0.81 -4.56 -3.63
CA GLY A 61 -2.17 -4.74 -4.12
C GLY A 61 -2.82 -3.41 -4.54
N ILE A 62 -2.53 -2.34 -3.79
CA ILE A 62 -3.04 -0.99 -4.06
C ILE A 62 -2.49 -0.45 -5.39
N GLU A 63 -1.20 -0.65 -5.68
CA GLU A 63 -0.60 -0.24 -6.95
C GLU A 63 -1.22 -0.98 -8.14
N THR A 64 -1.47 -2.28 -7.97
CA THR A 64 -2.13 -3.11 -8.98
C THR A 64 -3.57 -2.64 -9.22
N PHE A 65 -4.30 -2.30 -8.15
CA PHE A 65 -5.63 -1.71 -8.22
C PHE A 65 -5.64 -0.38 -9.00
N PHE A 66 -4.74 0.55 -8.69
CA PHE A 66 -4.65 1.81 -9.42
C PHE A 66 -4.20 1.63 -10.87
N LYS A 67 -3.34 0.65 -11.16
CA LYS A 67 -2.97 0.29 -12.53
C LYS A 67 -4.18 -0.19 -13.31
N TRP A 68 -4.97 -1.11 -12.74
CA TRP A 68 -6.22 -1.59 -13.32
C TRP A 68 -7.21 -0.45 -13.53
N MET A 69 -7.37 0.43 -12.54
CA MET A 69 -8.30 1.56 -12.60
C MET A 69 -7.95 2.49 -13.76
N LYS A 70 -6.68 2.87 -13.92
CA LYS A 70 -6.22 3.72 -15.04
C LYS A 70 -6.43 3.03 -16.40
N GLN A 71 -6.25 1.71 -16.47
CA GLN A 71 -6.47 0.94 -17.71
C GLN A 71 -7.96 0.83 -18.07
N LYS A 72 -8.84 0.58 -17.08
CA LYS A 72 -10.28 0.40 -17.29
C LYS A 72 -11.04 1.72 -17.46
N LEU A 73 -10.58 2.79 -16.84
CA LEU A 73 -11.09 4.14 -17.09
C LEU A 73 -10.70 4.69 -18.46
N ASN A 74 -9.95 3.93 -19.27
CA ASN A 74 -9.47 4.22 -20.61
C ASN A 74 -9.81 5.64 -21.09
N PHE A 75 -8.97 6.60 -20.68
CA PHE A 75 -9.10 8.04 -20.91
C PHE A 75 -9.25 8.44 -22.40
N ARG A 76 -9.19 7.47 -23.31
CA ARG A 76 -9.40 7.63 -24.76
C ARG A 76 -10.84 7.95 -25.14
N SER A 77 -11.84 7.56 -24.34
CA SER A 77 -13.22 8.00 -24.57
C SER A 77 -14.01 8.07 -23.26
N PHE A 78 -14.16 9.28 -22.74
CA PHE A 78 -15.17 9.53 -21.71
C PHE A 78 -16.56 9.39 -22.35
N LEU A 79 -17.49 8.72 -21.67
CA LEU A 79 -18.90 8.65 -22.10
C LEU A 79 -19.60 10.01 -21.99
N GLY A 80 -18.99 10.94 -21.25
CA GLY A 80 -19.35 12.35 -21.20
C GLY A 80 -18.26 13.15 -20.49
N TYR A 81 -18.09 14.42 -20.87
CA TYR A 81 -17.04 15.30 -20.35
C TYR A 81 -17.53 16.18 -19.19
N THR A 82 -18.75 15.99 -18.72
CA THR A 82 -19.28 16.70 -17.54
C THR A 82 -18.73 16.09 -16.27
N GLU A 83 -18.58 16.89 -15.22
CA GLU A 83 -18.09 16.42 -13.91
C GLU A 83 -18.90 15.23 -13.39
N ASN A 84 -20.23 15.28 -13.54
CA ASN A 84 -21.13 14.21 -13.12
C ASN A 84 -20.92 12.92 -13.93
N ALA A 85 -20.72 13.02 -15.25
CA ALA A 85 -20.44 11.85 -16.09
C ALA A 85 -19.12 11.18 -15.67
N VAL A 86 -18.08 11.96 -15.43
CA VAL A 86 -16.79 11.45 -14.97
C VAL A 86 -16.92 10.79 -13.58
N LYS A 87 -17.63 11.43 -12.64
CA LYS A 87 -17.89 10.85 -11.31
C LYS A 87 -18.60 9.49 -11.42
N ILE A 88 -19.66 9.41 -12.22
CA ILE A 88 -20.42 8.16 -12.42
C ILE A 88 -19.53 7.06 -13.02
N GLN A 89 -18.68 7.39 -14.00
CA GLN A 89 -17.74 6.43 -14.58
C GLN A 89 -16.73 5.89 -13.55
N ILE A 90 -16.19 6.76 -12.68
CA ILE A 90 -15.28 6.35 -11.60
C ILE A 90 -16.01 5.42 -10.63
N TRP A 91 -17.20 5.80 -10.14
CA TRP A 91 -18.00 4.97 -9.23
C TRP A 91 -18.33 3.60 -9.83
N THR A 92 -18.70 3.57 -11.11
CA THR A 92 -19.04 2.33 -11.82
C THR A 92 -17.82 1.42 -11.98
N ALA A 93 -16.65 1.98 -12.28
CA ALA A 93 -15.39 1.23 -12.35
C ALA A 93 -15.02 0.64 -10.98
N LEU A 94 -15.19 1.40 -9.90
CA LEU A 94 -14.97 0.93 -8.52
C LEU A 94 -15.92 -0.22 -8.14
N LEU A 95 -17.21 -0.07 -8.44
CA LEU A 95 -18.21 -1.12 -8.17
C LEU A 95 -17.92 -2.38 -8.99
N THR A 96 -17.57 -2.24 -10.26
CA THR A 96 -17.23 -3.37 -11.12
C THR A 96 -15.99 -4.10 -10.60
N TYR A 97 -14.98 -3.37 -10.13
CA TYR A 97 -13.80 -3.97 -9.50
C TYR A 97 -14.17 -4.81 -8.28
N LEU A 98 -14.96 -4.24 -7.36
CA LEU A 98 -15.42 -4.94 -6.16
C LEU A 98 -16.19 -6.21 -6.50
N LEU A 99 -17.12 -6.14 -7.46
CA LEU A 99 -17.87 -7.32 -7.92
C LEU A 99 -16.95 -8.38 -8.50
N VAL A 100 -16.04 -8.02 -9.41
CA VAL A 100 -15.08 -8.98 -10.00
C VAL A 100 -14.20 -9.61 -8.91
N TRP A 101 -13.78 -8.84 -7.91
CA TRP A 101 -12.98 -9.33 -6.81
C TRP A 101 -13.77 -10.24 -5.84
N MET A 102 -15.08 -10.03 -5.67
CA MET A 102 -15.94 -10.89 -4.83
C MET A 102 -16.31 -12.22 -5.50
N TYR A 103 -16.45 -12.24 -6.83
CA TYR A 103 -16.85 -13.43 -7.58
C TYR A 103 -15.67 -14.31 -8.03
N HIS A 104 -14.43 -13.87 -7.79
CA HIS A 104 -13.20 -14.60 -8.10
C HIS A 104 -12.55 -15.11 -6.82
#